data_AF-A0A2V5H466-F1
#
_entry.id   AF-A0A2V5H466-F1
#
_cell.length_a   1.000
_cell.length_b   1.000
_cell.length_c   1.000
_cell.angle_alpha   90.00
_cell.angle_beta   90.00
_cell.angle_gamma   90.00
#
_symmetry.space_group_name_H-M   'P 1'
#
loop_
_entity.id
_entity.type
_entity.pdbx_description
1 polymer ?
#
loop_
_entity_poly.entity_id
_entity_poly.type
_entity_poly.pdbx_seq_one_letter_code
_entity_poly.pdbx_strand_id
1 'polypeptide(L)'
;MKKDLEVAGYAVLPLQLPKTSSAKAATHYMYLRVHEPRIPDEDTPRSMFIVNVPIDTTETHLRHLFGTQLSAGRVERVHFESVPTKKNQAALPQANVGGSKAKKRKRVTADELESQLEDIELPAVWDRPLQKSGAHAVVVFVDQPSMEASLKAARKAARKAVSGSSSKKIVWGEGLDEDRVPALGLERYLFHSQARYPSRGELLRTVNDFMTVFEQVAESRKREAARKAQEPDEDGFVTVTSGPKLADATHEDEARELIEKQKKKQEGLEDFYRFQSREKRKERQHELLRKFDEDKRKLADLKRRKGKFAPE
;
A
#
# COMPACT_ATOMS: atom_id res chain seq x y z
N MET A 1 -36.48 -11.84 -37.91
CA MET A 1 -35.99 -11.78 -36.50
C MET A 1 -34.85 -10.79 -36.45
N LYS A 2 -34.96 -9.72 -35.64
CA LYS A 2 -33.87 -8.72 -35.50
C LYS A 2 -32.80 -9.35 -34.59
N LYS A 3 -31.67 -9.76 -35.16
CA LYS A 3 -30.58 -10.39 -34.42
C LYS A 3 -29.85 -9.32 -33.60
N ASP A 4 -29.69 -9.56 -32.30
CA ASP A 4 -28.93 -8.68 -31.44
C ASP A 4 -27.43 -8.85 -31.75
N LEU A 5 -26.69 -7.75 -31.72
CA LEU A 5 -25.24 -7.78 -31.89
C LEU A 5 -24.63 -8.21 -30.56
N GLU A 6 -24.34 -9.51 -30.44
CA GLU A 6 -23.82 -10.09 -29.22
C GLU A 6 -22.60 -10.97 -29.49
N VAL A 7 -21.63 -10.93 -28.59
CA VAL A 7 -20.40 -11.74 -28.62
C VAL A 7 -20.20 -12.35 -27.24
N ALA A 8 -20.23 -13.68 -27.12
CA ALA A 8 -20.02 -14.40 -25.85
C ALA A 8 -20.87 -13.88 -24.66
N GLY A 9 -22.12 -13.50 -24.91
CA GLY A 9 -23.04 -12.95 -23.90
C GLY A 9 -22.87 -11.46 -23.61
N TYR A 10 -21.96 -10.77 -24.31
CA TYR A 10 -21.84 -9.31 -24.26
C TYR A 10 -22.66 -8.66 -25.37
N ALA A 11 -23.45 -7.65 -25.02
CA ALA A 11 -24.05 -6.74 -25.98
C ALA A 11 -22.97 -5.82 -26.56
N VAL A 12 -22.93 -5.70 -27.88
CA VAL A 12 -21.95 -4.86 -28.58
C VAL A 12 -22.57 -3.50 -28.86
N LEU A 13 -21.96 -2.43 -28.33
CA LEU A 13 -22.35 -1.04 -28.57
C LEU A 13 -21.33 -0.35 -29.49
N PRO A 14 -21.67 -0.10 -30.77
CA PRO A 14 -20.85 0.72 -31.65
C PRO A 14 -20.97 2.19 -31.25
N LEU A 15 -19.83 2.82 -30.97
CA LEU A 15 -19.68 4.24 -30.75
C LEU A 15 -18.87 4.87 -31.88
N GLN A 16 -19.17 6.12 -32.20
CA GLN A 16 -18.36 6.90 -33.12
C GLN A 16 -17.40 7.78 -32.31
N LEU A 17 -16.10 7.56 -32.46
CA LEU A 17 -15.11 8.50 -31.95
C LEU A 17 -15.14 9.77 -32.81
N PRO A 18 -15.10 10.97 -32.19
CA PRO A 18 -15.15 12.22 -32.92
C PRO A 18 -13.92 12.37 -33.82
N LYS A 19 -14.09 13.08 -34.94
CA LYS A 19 -12.97 13.47 -35.80
C LYS A 19 -12.11 14.48 -35.05
N THR A 20 -10.80 14.28 -35.02
CA THR A 20 -9.84 15.27 -34.51
C THR A 20 -9.05 15.87 -35.66
N SER A 21 -8.24 16.89 -35.38
CA SER A 21 -7.33 17.49 -36.38
C SER A 21 -6.38 16.45 -36.99
N SER A 22 -5.96 15.45 -36.21
CA SER A 22 -4.98 14.44 -36.60
C SER A 22 -5.58 13.08 -36.99
N ALA A 23 -6.85 12.79 -36.63
CA ALA A 23 -7.45 11.48 -36.86
C ALA A 23 -8.86 11.58 -37.47
N LYS A 24 -9.16 10.66 -38.39
CA LYS A 24 -10.50 10.49 -38.96
C LYS A 24 -11.44 9.90 -37.91
N ALA A 25 -12.73 10.17 -38.06
CA ALA A 25 -13.74 9.56 -37.22
C ALA A 25 -13.67 8.02 -37.37
N ALA A 26 -13.60 7.30 -36.25
CA ALA A 26 -13.49 5.85 -36.21
C ALA A 26 -14.62 5.23 -35.38
N THR A 27 -15.02 4.01 -35.72
CA THR A 27 -16.00 3.26 -34.92
C THR A 27 -15.29 2.45 -33.85
N HIS A 28 -15.65 2.69 -32.60
CA HIS A 28 -15.15 1.97 -31.43
C HIS A 28 -16.26 1.05 -30.90
N TYR A 29 -15.92 -0.18 -30.56
CA TYR A 29 -16.89 -1.15 -30.07
C TYR A 29 -16.70 -1.37 -28.57
N MET A 30 -17.73 -1.04 -27.79
CA MET A 30 -17.81 -1.36 -26.37
C MET A 30 -18.64 -2.61 -26.14
N TYR A 31 -18.26 -3.40 -25.15
CA TYR A 31 -18.95 -4.65 -24.83
C TYR A 31 -19.57 -4.54 -23.45
N LEU A 32 -20.87 -4.79 -23.34
CA LEU A 32 -21.64 -4.58 -22.12
C LEU A 32 -22.30 -5.88 -21.68
N ARG A 33 -22.22 -6.19 -20.39
CA ARG A 33 -22.89 -7.34 -19.77
C ARG A 33 -23.33 -6.96 -18.36
N VAL A 34 -24.36 -7.63 -17.84
CA VAL A 34 -24.67 -7.59 -16.40
C VAL A 34 -23.43 -8.01 -15.61
N HIS A 35 -23.12 -7.30 -14.54
CA HIS A 35 -21.97 -7.64 -13.71
C HIS A 35 -22.28 -8.88 -12.86
N GLU A 36 -21.48 -9.92 -13.00
CA GLU A 36 -21.62 -11.19 -12.28
C GLU A 36 -20.27 -11.58 -11.66
N PRO A 37 -19.86 -10.94 -10.56
CA PRO A 37 -18.62 -11.27 -9.87
C PRO A 37 -18.75 -12.64 -9.20
N ARG A 38 -17.60 -13.29 -8.95
CA ARG A 38 -17.56 -14.59 -8.24
C ARG A 38 -18.18 -14.52 -6.85
N ILE A 39 -18.03 -13.38 -6.18
CA ILE A 39 -18.59 -13.10 -4.86
C ILE A 39 -19.52 -11.89 -5.05
N PRO A 40 -20.85 -12.09 -5.04
CA PRO A 40 -21.81 -11.00 -5.14
C PRO A 40 -21.69 -10.03 -3.96
N ASP A 41 -21.74 -8.74 -4.26
CA ASP A 41 -21.87 -7.65 -3.31
C ASP A 41 -23.28 -7.03 -3.39
N GLU A 42 -23.58 -6.05 -2.51
CA GLU A 42 -24.87 -5.36 -2.49
C GLU A 42 -25.19 -4.63 -3.82
N ASP A 43 -24.16 -4.24 -4.57
CA ASP A 43 -24.29 -3.49 -5.82
C ASP A 43 -24.35 -4.37 -7.07
N THR A 44 -24.02 -5.66 -6.96
CA THR A 44 -24.08 -6.65 -8.04
C THR A 44 -25.39 -6.58 -8.85
N PRO A 45 -26.61 -6.61 -8.25
CA PRO A 45 -27.86 -6.61 -9.03
C PRO A 45 -28.08 -5.33 -9.86
N ARG A 46 -27.46 -4.20 -9.47
CA ARG A 46 -27.60 -2.91 -10.15
C ARG A 46 -26.33 -2.48 -10.88
N SER A 47 -25.40 -3.39 -11.13
CA SER A 47 -24.12 -3.09 -11.77
C SER A 47 -23.97 -3.76 -13.14
N MET A 48 -23.23 -3.08 -14.01
CA MET A 48 -22.94 -3.50 -15.37
C MET A 48 -21.44 -3.55 -15.58
N PHE A 49 -20.97 -4.65 -16.14
CA PHE A 49 -19.59 -4.83 -16.56
C PHE A 49 -19.42 -4.38 -18.01
N ILE A 50 -18.46 -3.49 -18.23
CA ILE A 50 -18.17 -2.90 -19.53
C ILE A 50 -16.70 -3.16 -19.87
N VAL A 51 -16.44 -3.63 -21.10
CA VAL A 51 -15.10 -3.93 -21.60
C VAL A 51 -14.79 -3.08 -22.82
N ASN A 52 -13.50 -2.78 -23.00
CA ASN A 52 -12.98 -1.96 -24.08
C ASN A 52 -13.57 -0.55 -24.04
N VAL A 53 -13.51 0.11 -22.87
CA VAL A 53 -13.87 1.53 -22.76
C VAL A 53 -12.87 2.40 -23.55
N PRO A 54 -13.30 3.51 -24.18
CA PRO A 54 -12.38 4.50 -24.76
C PRO A 54 -11.30 4.96 -23.77
N ILE A 55 -10.11 5.27 -24.27
CA ILE A 55 -8.95 5.62 -23.42
C ILE A 55 -9.16 6.88 -22.58
N ASP A 56 -10.07 7.75 -23.00
CA ASP A 56 -10.39 9.02 -22.37
C ASP A 56 -11.62 8.95 -21.46
N THR A 57 -12.13 7.73 -21.21
CA THR A 57 -13.33 7.52 -20.41
C THR A 57 -13.14 7.98 -18.97
N THR A 58 -14.05 8.84 -18.55
CA THR A 58 -14.24 9.26 -17.16
C THR A 58 -15.66 8.89 -16.71
N GLU A 59 -15.93 9.03 -15.42
CA GLU A 59 -17.25 8.82 -14.88
C GLU A 59 -18.32 9.72 -15.53
N THR A 60 -17.97 10.98 -15.84
CA THR A 60 -18.88 11.92 -16.50
C THR A 60 -19.28 11.47 -17.90
N HIS A 61 -18.37 10.85 -18.67
CA HIS A 61 -18.70 10.29 -19.97
C HIS A 61 -19.73 9.16 -19.88
N LEU A 62 -19.59 8.25 -18.91
CA LEU A 62 -20.52 7.13 -18.76
C LEU A 62 -21.87 7.60 -18.21
N ARG A 63 -21.88 8.55 -17.26
CA ARG A 63 -23.10 9.21 -16.80
C ARG A 63 -23.86 9.87 -17.96
N HIS A 64 -23.15 10.54 -18.86
CA HIS A 64 -23.73 11.19 -20.05
C HIS A 64 -24.21 10.18 -21.10
N LEU A 65 -23.44 9.12 -21.36
CA LEU A 65 -23.83 8.06 -22.29
C LEU A 65 -25.16 7.42 -21.88
N PHE A 66 -25.27 6.95 -20.64
CA PHE A 66 -26.48 6.24 -20.17
C PHE A 66 -27.64 7.18 -19.84
N GLY A 67 -27.34 8.37 -19.30
CA GLY A 67 -28.33 9.34 -18.87
C GLY A 67 -28.89 10.20 -20.00
N THR A 68 -28.02 10.74 -20.86
CA THR A 68 -28.41 11.70 -21.90
C THR A 68 -28.54 11.01 -23.26
N GLN A 69 -27.47 10.38 -23.75
CA GLN A 69 -27.41 9.87 -25.12
C GLN A 69 -28.33 8.65 -25.34
N LEU A 70 -28.33 7.70 -24.39
CA LEU A 70 -29.22 6.54 -24.41
C LEU A 70 -30.57 6.82 -23.73
N SER A 71 -30.66 7.87 -22.91
CA SER A 71 -31.86 8.26 -22.15
C SER A 71 -32.49 7.09 -21.39
N ALA A 72 -31.67 6.27 -20.73
CA ALA A 72 -32.10 4.95 -20.26
C ALA A 72 -31.96 4.75 -18.75
N GLY A 73 -30.92 5.31 -18.11
CA GLY A 73 -30.67 5.08 -16.69
C GLY A 73 -29.75 6.12 -16.08
N ARG A 74 -29.78 6.20 -14.75
CA ARG A 74 -28.91 7.07 -13.94
C ARG A 74 -27.78 6.25 -13.34
N VAL A 75 -26.55 6.71 -13.53
CA VAL A 75 -25.33 6.11 -12.96
C VAL A 75 -25.03 6.78 -11.62
N GLU A 76 -24.77 5.97 -10.60
CA GLU A 76 -24.37 6.42 -9.26
C GLU A 76 -22.86 6.60 -9.16
N ARG A 77 -22.11 5.57 -9.57
CA ARG A 77 -20.63 5.55 -9.50
C ARG A 77 -20.04 4.61 -10.54
N VAL A 78 -18.78 4.82 -10.89
CA VAL A 78 -18.04 3.97 -11.83
C VAL A 78 -16.70 3.55 -11.23
N HIS A 79 -16.42 2.26 -11.30
CA HIS A 79 -15.10 1.71 -10.98
C HIS A 79 -14.35 1.37 -12.24
N PHE A 80 -13.09 1.81 -12.34
CA PHE A 80 -12.19 1.50 -13.44
C PHE A 80 -11.11 0.52 -12.97
N GLU A 81 -10.66 -0.37 -13.87
CA GLU A 81 -9.60 -1.36 -13.62
C GLU A 81 -8.34 -0.79 -12.95
N SER A 82 -7.92 0.42 -13.33
CA SER A 82 -6.66 1.02 -12.90
C SER A 82 -6.79 1.94 -11.68
N VAL A 83 -8.01 2.24 -11.23
CA VAL A 83 -8.20 3.04 -10.02
C VAL A 83 -8.06 2.06 -8.85
N PRO A 84 -7.04 2.19 -7.99
CA PRO A 84 -7.00 1.43 -6.76
C PRO A 84 -8.28 1.78 -6.01
N THR A 85 -9.23 0.86 -5.96
CA THR A 85 -10.30 0.96 -4.98
C THR A 85 -9.58 0.84 -3.65
N LYS A 86 -9.34 1.96 -2.95
CA LYS A 86 -9.01 1.91 -1.52
C LYS A 86 -10.12 1.04 -0.94
N LYS A 87 -9.79 -0.20 -0.60
CA LYS A 87 -10.76 -1.15 -0.06
C LYS A 87 -11.22 -0.51 1.24
N ASN A 88 -12.42 0.07 1.23
CA ASN A 88 -13.22 0.24 2.45
C ASN A 88 -13.71 -1.16 2.89
N GLN A 89 -12.75 -2.06 3.13
CA GLN A 89 -12.93 -3.28 3.90
C GLN A 89 -12.18 -3.08 5.22
N ALA A 90 -12.52 -2.01 5.94
CA ALA A 90 -12.60 -2.14 7.37
C ALA A 90 -13.78 -3.09 7.61
N ALA A 91 -13.47 -4.38 7.79
CA ALA A 91 -14.39 -5.32 8.39
C ALA A 91 -14.79 -4.71 9.74
N LEU A 92 -15.99 -4.14 9.81
CA LEU A 92 -16.63 -3.83 11.08
C LEU A 92 -16.69 -5.15 11.86
N PRO A 93 -16.03 -5.30 13.02
CA PRO A 93 -16.41 -6.38 13.91
C PRO A 93 -17.87 -6.12 14.29
N GLN A 94 -18.73 -7.08 13.98
CA GLN A 94 -20.12 -7.10 14.41
C GLN A 94 -20.16 -7.02 15.94
N ALA A 95 -20.27 -5.81 16.47
CA ALA A 95 -20.73 -5.58 17.82
C ALA A 95 -22.24 -5.69 17.81
N ASN A 96 -22.72 -6.87 18.19
CA ASN A 96 -24.05 -6.99 18.76
C ASN A 96 -24.14 -6.06 19.97
N VAL A 97 -25.27 -5.35 20.10
CA VAL A 97 -25.94 -4.85 21.33
C VAL A 97 -26.47 -3.43 21.11
N GLY A 98 -27.79 -3.31 21.22
CA GLY A 98 -28.53 -2.06 21.12
C GLY A 98 -28.22 -1.05 22.23
N GLY A 99 -28.71 0.17 22.04
CA GLY A 99 -28.68 1.20 23.08
C GLY A 99 -28.23 2.55 22.53
N SER A 100 -29.21 3.35 22.15
CA SER A 100 -29.09 4.79 21.90
C SER A 100 -28.55 5.54 23.14
N LYS A 101 -27.25 5.89 23.17
CA LYS A 101 -26.73 6.93 24.09
C LYS A 101 -25.55 7.72 23.50
N ALA A 102 -25.76 9.04 23.43
CA ALA A 102 -24.80 10.15 23.54
C ALA A 102 -23.47 10.09 22.73
N LYS A 103 -23.29 11.08 21.85
CA LYS A 103 -22.02 11.47 21.21
C LYS A 103 -20.95 11.82 22.27
N LYS A 104 -20.29 10.80 22.86
CA LYS A 104 -18.95 10.95 23.41
C LYS A 104 -17.99 11.15 22.24
N ARG A 105 -17.12 12.15 22.32
CA ARG A 105 -16.06 12.42 21.32
C ARG A 105 -15.35 11.10 21.01
N LYS A 106 -15.47 10.62 19.77
CA LYS A 106 -14.83 9.38 19.30
C LYS A 106 -13.33 9.54 19.55
N ARG A 107 -12.74 8.63 20.32
CA ARG A 107 -11.28 8.63 20.52
C ARG A 107 -10.66 8.29 19.17
N VAL A 108 -9.84 9.20 18.66
CA VAL A 108 -9.06 8.97 17.44
C VAL A 108 -8.04 7.87 17.74
N THR A 109 -8.07 6.81 16.93
CA THR A 109 -7.17 5.66 17.03
C THR A 109 -5.91 5.87 16.19
N ALA A 110 -4.82 5.16 16.50
CA ALA A 110 -3.59 5.23 15.70
C ALA A 110 -3.85 4.82 14.23
N ASP A 111 -4.62 3.75 14.03
CA ASP A 111 -5.00 3.24 12.70
C ASP A 111 -5.80 4.25 11.87
N GLU A 112 -6.68 5.03 12.51
CA GLU A 112 -7.42 6.11 11.82
C GLU A 112 -6.50 7.25 11.40
N LEU A 113 -5.49 7.60 12.20
CA LEU A 113 -4.49 8.62 11.85
C LEU A 113 -3.55 8.13 10.75
N GLU A 114 -3.23 6.84 10.71
CA GLU A 114 -2.45 6.23 9.64
C GLU A 114 -3.19 6.25 8.32
N SER A 115 -4.48 5.89 8.31
CA SER A 115 -5.31 6.02 7.11
C SER A 115 -5.36 7.47 6.62
N GLN A 116 -5.47 8.44 7.54
CA GLN A 116 -5.42 9.86 7.18
C GLN A 116 -4.06 10.26 6.60
N LEU A 117 -2.97 9.72 7.13
CA LEU A 117 -1.63 9.96 6.62
C LEU A 117 -1.45 9.42 5.20
N GLU A 118 -1.99 8.22 4.92
CA GLU A 118 -2.00 7.60 3.58
C GLU A 118 -2.91 8.35 2.59
N ASP A 119 -3.86 9.15 3.07
CA ASP A 119 -4.69 10.01 2.22
C ASP A 119 -4.00 11.34 1.86
N ILE A 120 -2.95 11.73 2.58
CA ILE A 120 -2.18 12.96 2.29
C ILE A 120 -1.15 12.65 1.20
N GLU A 121 -1.54 12.89 -0.04
CA GLU A 121 -0.69 12.73 -1.21
C GLU A 121 -0.25 14.09 -1.77
N LEU A 122 0.85 14.10 -2.52
CA LEU A 122 1.27 15.29 -3.27
C LEU A 122 0.21 15.66 -4.33
N PRO A 123 0.11 16.94 -4.70
CA PRO A 123 -0.82 17.38 -5.75
C PRO A 123 -0.65 16.54 -7.02
N ALA A 124 -1.77 16.03 -7.55
CA ALA A 124 -1.76 15.25 -8.76
C ALA A 124 -1.27 16.09 -9.95
N VAL A 125 -0.35 15.52 -10.74
CA VAL A 125 0.25 16.20 -11.89
C VAL A 125 -0.61 16.05 -13.16
N TRP A 126 -1.63 15.22 -13.12
CA TRP A 126 -2.58 15.03 -14.21
C TRP A 126 -3.98 15.36 -13.72
N ASP A 127 -4.69 16.16 -14.50
CA ASP A 127 -6.07 16.58 -14.32
C ASP A 127 -7.07 15.42 -14.40
N ARG A 128 -6.77 14.42 -15.24
CA ARG A 128 -7.55 13.19 -15.35
C ARG A 128 -6.70 11.95 -15.65
N PRO A 129 -7.09 10.79 -15.09
CA PRO A 129 -6.51 9.50 -15.47
C PRO A 129 -6.97 9.11 -16.88
N LEU A 130 -6.10 8.42 -17.61
CA LEU A 130 -6.47 7.74 -18.86
C LEU A 130 -6.57 6.24 -18.63
N GLN A 131 -7.45 5.61 -19.41
CA GLN A 131 -7.64 4.18 -19.42
C GLN A 131 -6.60 3.51 -20.32
N LYS A 132 -6.27 2.25 -20.00
CA LYS A 132 -5.44 1.40 -20.85
C LYS A 132 -6.25 0.90 -22.06
N SER A 133 -5.56 0.47 -23.11
CA SER A 133 -6.22 -0.21 -24.22
C SER A 133 -6.91 -1.48 -23.73
N GLY A 134 -8.17 -1.70 -24.12
CA GLY A 134 -8.96 -2.84 -23.67
C GLY A 134 -9.41 -2.78 -22.20
N ALA A 135 -9.25 -1.63 -21.53
CA ALA A 135 -9.66 -1.47 -20.14
C ALA A 135 -11.13 -1.79 -19.92
N HIS A 136 -11.45 -2.21 -18.70
CA HIS A 136 -12.80 -2.49 -18.26
C HIS A 136 -13.25 -1.57 -17.12
N ALA A 137 -14.57 -1.45 -16.99
CA ALA A 137 -15.22 -0.65 -15.95
C ALA A 137 -16.45 -1.39 -15.40
N VAL A 138 -16.72 -1.20 -14.12
CA VAL A 138 -17.96 -1.62 -13.46
C VAL A 138 -18.78 -0.36 -13.19
N VAL A 139 -19.92 -0.25 -13.86
CA VAL A 139 -20.84 0.88 -13.73
C VAL A 139 -21.96 0.49 -12.77
N VAL A 140 -22.07 1.20 -11.65
CA VAL A 140 -23.13 1.00 -10.67
C VAL A 140 -24.24 2.00 -10.93
N PHE A 141 -25.44 1.50 -11.20
CA PHE A 141 -26.64 2.32 -11.41
C PHE A 141 -27.33 2.60 -10.08
N VAL A 142 -28.20 3.62 -10.08
CA VAL A 142 -29.02 3.94 -8.90
C VAL A 142 -29.88 2.74 -8.47
N ASP A 143 -30.46 2.03 -9.43
CA ASP A 143 -31.33 0.88 -9.22
C ASP A 143 -31.18 -0.16 -10.33
N GLN A 144 -31.61 -1.40 -10.04
CA GLN A 144 -31.58 -2.51 -11.01
C GLN A 144 -32.38 -2.21 -12.30
N PRO A 145 -33.60 -1.62 -12.24
CA PRO A 145 -34.33 -1.23 -13.45
C PRO A 145 -33.56 -0.26 -14.36
N SER A 146 -32.83 0.72 -13.80
CA SER A 146 -31.99 1.63 -14.60
C SER A 146 -30.87 0.89 -15.34
N MET A 147 -30.26 -0.10 -14.70
CA MET A 147 -29.23 -0.95 -15.33
C MET A 147 -29.82 -1.75 -16.49
N GLU A 148 -30.94 -2.44 -16.26
CA GLU A 148 -31.62 -3.26 -17.27
C GLU A 148 -32.13 -2.41 -18.45
N ALA A 149 -32.72 -1.25 -18.16
CA ALA A 149 -33.15 -0.29 -19.17
C ALA A 149 -31.98 0.20 -20.02
N SER A 150 -30.83 0.48 -19.39
CA SER A 150 -29.59 0.89 -20.07
C SER A 150 -29.05 -0.20 -20.99
N LEU A 151 -29.03 -1.46 -20.54
CA LEU A 151 -28.60 -2.59 -21.37
C LEU A 151 -29.54 -2.79 -22.57
N LYS A 152 -30.85 -2.67 -22.35
CA LYS A 152 -31.87 -2.76 -23.40
C LYS A 152 -31.77 -1.61 -24.40
N ALA A 153 -31.49 -0.40 -23.93
CA ALA A 153 -31.26 0.78 -24.77
C ALA A 153 -29.99 0.62 -25.61
N ALA A 154 -28.90 0.13 -25.01
CA ALA A 154 -27.65 -0.17 -25.72
C ALA A 154 -27.87 -1.19 -26.84
N ARG A 155 -28.55 -2.32 -26.56
CA ARG A 155 -28.94 -3.31 -27.59
C ARG A 155 -29.80 -2.69 -28.70
N LYS A 156 -30.74 -1.81 -28.35
CA LYS A 156 -31.58 -1.10 -29.32
C LYS A 156 -30.77 -0.14 -30.20
N ALA A 157 -29.82 0.59 -29.61
CA ALA A 157 -28.93 1.48 -30.34
C ALA A 157 -28.03 0.70 -31.31
N ALA A 158 -27.47 -0.43 -30.86
CA ALA A 158 -26.65 -1.31 -31.68
C ALA A 158 -27.41 -1.84 -32.91
N ARG A 159 -28.63 -2.37 -32.71
CA ARG A 159 -29.50 -2.83 -33.81
C ARG A 159 -29.75 -1.72 -34.83
N LYS A 160 -30.04 -0.51 -34.35
CA LYS A 160 -30.29 0.64 -35.23
C LYS A 160 -29.06 1.01 -36.05
N ALA A 161 -27.89 1.05 -35.41
CA ALA A 161 -26.62 1.34 -36.07
C ALA A 161 -26.30 0.36 -37.21
N VAL A 162 -26.55 -0.94 -37.00
CA VAL A 162 -26.31 -1.98 -38.02
C VAL A 162 -27.37 -1.97 -39.13
N SER A 163 -28.63 -1.67 -38.80
CA SER A 163 -29.72 -1.65 -39.77
C SER A 163 -29.65 -0.49 -40.79
N GLY A 164 -28.66 0.42 -40.69
CA GLY A 164 -28.53 1.59 -41.56
C GLY A 164 -29.68 2.61 -41.42
N SER A 165 -30.57 2.41 -40.44
CA SER A 165 -31.65 3.35 -40.13
C SER A 165 -31.07 4.72 -39.77
N SER A 166 -31.69 5.80 -40.27
CA SER A 166 -31.36 7.24 -40.08
C SER A 166 -31.29 7.73 -38.62
N SER A 167 -31.23 6.84 -37.63
CA SER A 167 -31.07 7.22 -36.23
C SER A 167 -29.67 7.76 -35.98
N LYS A 168 -29.62 8.88 -35.24
CA LYS A 168 -28.40 9.53 -34.75
C LYS A 168 -27.38 8.49 -34.23
N LYS A 169 -26.20 8.45 -34.85
CA LYS A 169 -25.07 7.65 -34.37
C LYS A 169 -24.62 8.21 -33.03
N ILE A 170 -24.30 7.35 -32.07
CA ILE A 170 -23.82 7.78 -30.76
C ILE A 170 -22.36 8.20 -30.93
N VAL A 171 -22.11 9.50 -30.91
CA VAL A 171 -20.76 10.05 -30.93
C VAL A 171 -20.26 10.19 -29.49
N TRP A 172 -19.08 9.65 -29.21
CA TRP A 172 -18.48 9.69 -27.89
C TRP A 172 -18.17 11.14 -27.48
N GLY A 173 -18.64 11.54 -26.29
CA GLY A 173 -18.46 12.89 -25.76
C GLY A 173 -19.32 13.98 -26.40
N GLU A 174 -20.15 13.68 -27.41
CA GLU A 174 -21.01 14.70 -28.05
C GLU A 174 -22.08 15.23 -27.08
N GLY A 175 -22.12 16.55 -26.91
CA GLY A 175 -23.05 17.24 -26.03
C GLY A 175 -22.69 17.15 -24.54
N LEU A 176 -21.47 16.73 -24.22
CA LEU A 176 -20.92 16.83 -22.88
C LEU A 176 -20.34 18.24 -22.69
N ASP A 177 -20.66 18.88 -21.57
CA ASP A 177 -20.11 20.19 -21.23
C ASP A 177 -18.57 20.09 -21.16
N GLU A 178 -17.88 20.84 -22.02
CA GLU A 178 -16.41 20.84 -22.11
C GLU A 178 -15.76 21.24 -20.77
N ASP A 179 -16.40 22.12 -20.00
CA ASP A 179 -15.90 22.55 -18.68
C ASP A 179 -15.93 21.43 -17.62
N ARG A 180 -16.76 20.39 -17.79
CA ARG A 180 -16.87 19.29 -16.81
C ARG A 180 -15.81 18.23 -16.98
N VAL A 181 -15.12 18.21 -18.11
CA VAL A 181 -14.12 17.21 -18.43
C VAL A 181 -12.83 17.90 -18.83
N PRO A 182 -11.73 17.70 -18.08
CA PRO A 182 -10.47 18.32 -18.43
C PRO A 182 -10.09 18.03 -19.87
N ALA A 183 -9.58 19.05 -20.56
CA ALA A 183 -9.28 18.95 -21.98
C ALA A 183 -8.18 17.91 -22.26
N LEU A 184 -8.07 17.56 -23.54
CA LEU A 184 -7.24 16.48 -24.02
C LEU A 184 -6.29 17.01 -25.09
N GLY A 185 -5.25 16.25 -25.46
CA GLY A 185 -4.26 16.73 -26.43
C GLY A 185 -3.29 17.76 -25.82
N LEU A 186 -3.03 18.87 -26.53
CA LEU A 186 -1.99 19.84 -26.16
C LEU A 186 -2.25 20.48 -24.79
N GLU A 187 -3.49 20.88 -24.51
CA GLU A 187 -3.88 21.54 -23.27
C GLU A 187 -3.58 20.68 -22.03
N ARG A 188 -3.80 19.36 -22.14
CA ARG A 188 -3.46 18.40 -21.09
C ARG A 188 -1.96 18.40 -20.76
N TYR A 189 -1.11 18.46 -21.77
CA TYR A 189 0.35 18.48 -21.57
C TYR A 189 0.84 19.83 -21.04
N LEU A 190 0.20 20.94 -21.44
CA LEU A 190 0.46 22.26 -20.87
C LEU A 190 0.09 22.29 -19.39
N PHE A 191 -1.09 21.78 -19.04
CA PHE A 191 -1.52 21.63 -17.64
C PHE A 191 -0.53 20.77 -16.86
N HIS A 192 -0.15 19.60 -17.38
CA HIS A 192 0.83 18.73 -16.73
C HIS A 192 2.18 19.42 -16.50
N SER A 193 2.66 20.17 -17.50
CA SER A 193 3.91 20.92 -17.38
C SER A 193 3.84 21.99 -16.30
N GLN A 194 2.70 22.65 -16.12
CA GLN A 194 2.49 23.63 -15.04
C GLN A 194 2.36 22.93 -13.68
N ALA A 195 1.56 21.87 -13.61
CA ALA A 195 1.31 21.10 -12.38
C ALA A 195 2.58 20.41 -11.85
N ARG A 196 3.56 20.10 -12.72
CA ARG A 196 4.87 19.56 -12.32
C ARG A 196 5.66 20.54 -11.43
N TYR A 197 5.37 21.84 -11.53
CA TYR A 197 6.00 22.88 -10.72
C TYR A 197 4.93 23.58 -9.88
N PRO A 198 4.40 22.91 -8.84
CA PRO A 198 3.35 23.47 -8.00
C PRO A 198 3.85 24.71 -7.27
N SER A 199 2.92 25.56 -6.83
CA SER A 199 3.28 26.74 -6.06
C SER A 199 3.94 26.35 -4.73
N ARG A 200 4.92 27.15 -4.28
CA ARG A 200 5.59 26.91 -2.99
C ARG A 200 4.60 26.83 -1.83
N GLY A 201 3.50 27.60 -1.88
CA GLY A 201 2.47 27.61 -0.86
C GLY A 201 1.71 26.29 -0.75
N GLU A 202 1.31 25.69 -1.86
CA GLU A 202 0.60 24.40 -1.89
C GLU A 202 1.49 23.25 -1.44
N LEU A 203 2.77 23.25 -1.87
CA LEU A 203 3.74 22.26 -1.45
C LEU A 203 3.96 22.32 0.07
N LEU A 204 4.20 23.52 0.61
CA LEU A 204 4.38 23.71 2.05
C LEU A 204 3.14 23.31 2.85
N ARG A 205 1.94 23.65 2.38
CA ARG A 205 0.70 23.22 3.02
C ARG A 205 0.64 21.69 3.13
N THR A 206 0.82 21.00 2.00
CA THR A 206 0.76 19.53 1.94
C THR A 206 1.81 18.87 2.83
N VAL A 207 3.05 19.38 2.82
CA VAL A 207 4.13 18.86 3.68
C VAL A 207 3.85 19.13 5.15
N ASN A 208 3.39 20.32 5.52
CA ASN A 208 3.05 20.62 6.91
C ASN A 208 1.90 19.73 7.40
N ASP A 209 0.85 19.57 6.60
CA ASP A 209 -0.28 18.69 6.91
C ASP A 209 0.22 17.25 7.13
N PHE A 210 1.06 16.72 6.22
CA PHE A 210 1.68 15.41 6.37
C PHE A 210 2.48 15.28 7.66
N MET A 211 3.37 16.24 7.96
CA MET A 211 4.23 16.21 9.15
C MET A 211 3.41 16.27 10.44
N THR A 212 2.35 17.08 10.48
CA THR A 212 1.47 17.17 11.65
C THR A 212 0.74 15.86 11.93
N VAL A 213 0.21 15.19 10.90
CA VAL A 213 -0.45 13.89 11.07
C VAL A 213 0.58 12.82 11.42
N PHE A 214 1.76 12.84 10.79
CA PHE A 214 2.85 11.91 11.08
C PHE A 214 3.29 11.98 12.55
N GLU A 215 3.47 13.18 13.10
CA GLU A 215 3.80 13.39 14.52
C GLU A 215 2.70 12.85 15.44
N GLN A 216 1.42 13.04 15.08
CA GLN A 216 0.28 12.49 15.82
C GLN A 216 0.25 10.95 15.78
N VAL A 217 0.53 10.35 14.62
CA VAL A 217 0.67 8.88 14.48
C VAL A 217 1.81 8.38 15.38
N ALA A 218 2.99 9.01 15.31
CA ALA A 218 4.14 8.62 16.12
C ALA A 218 3.85 8.73 17.63
N GLU A 219 3.21 9.82 18.06
CA GLU A 219 2.84 10.01 19.46
C GLU A 219 1.78 9.01 19.92
N SER A 220 0.75 8.76 19.10
CA SER A 220 -0.32 7.80 19.43
C SER A 220 0.22 6.39 19.56
N ARG A 221 1.07 5.93 18.63
CA ARG A 221 1.76 4.64 18.71
C ARG A 221 2.66 4.54 19.94
N LYS A 222 3.40 5.61 20.27
CA LYS A 222 4.23 5.66 21.48
C LYS A 222 3.39 5.52 22.75
N ARG A 223 2.23 6.19 22.82
CA ARG A 223 1.30 6.08 23.96
C ARG A 223 0.69 4.69 24.06
N GLU A 224 0.35 4.07 22.93
CA GLU A 224 -0.18 2.69 22.90
C GLU A 224 0.87 1.67 23.32
N ALA A 225 2.11 1.81 22.87
CA ALA A 225 3.22 0.97 23.30
C ALA A 225 3.50 1.14 24.80
N ALA A 226 3.47 2.38 25.33
CA ALA A 226 3.63 2.64 26.75
C ALA A 226 2.49 2.04 27.59
N ARG A 227 1.25 2.09 27.09
CA ARG A 227 0.10 1.44 27.75
C ARG A 227 0.26 -0.08 27.76
N LYS A 228 0.61 -0.68 26.62
CA LYS A 228 0.86 -2.12 26.50
C LYS A 228 2.00 -2.58 27.41
N ALA A 229 3.07 -1.80 27.54
CA ALA A 229 4.17 -2.10 28.45
C ALA A 229 3.78 -2.01 29.94
N GLN A 230 2.69 -1.33 30.27
CA GLN A 230 2.17 -1.20 31.64
C GLN A 230 1.08 -2.24 31.97
N GLU A 231 0.51 -2.90 30.96
CA GLU A 231 -0.46 -3.98 31.15
C GLU A 231 0.27 -5.23 31.69
N PRO A 232 -0.16 -5.80 32.84
CA PRO A 232 0.44 -7.01 33.39
C PRO A 232 0.19 -8.22 32.48
N ASP A 233 1.18 -9.10 32.38
CA ASP A 233 1.07 -10.36 31.65
C ASP A 233 0.10 -11.35 32.34
N GLU A 234 -0.21 -12.49 31.71
CA GLU A 234 -1.12 -13.53 32.25
C GLU A 234 -0.71 -14.05 33.64
N ASP A 235 0.58 -13.97 33.98
CA ASP A 235 1.15 -14.31 35.30
C ASP A 235 1.18 -13.12 36.30
N GLY A 236 0.64 -11.95 35.93
CA GLY A 236 0.53 -10.77 36.78
C GLY A 236 1.81 -9.94 36.95
N PHE A 237 2.87 -10.23 36.19
CA PHE A 237 4.11 -9.46 36.20
C PHE A 237 4.08 -8.30 35.19
N VAL A 238 4.60 -7.14 35.58
CA VAL A 238 4.82 -6.01 34.68
C VAL A 238 6.28 -6.03 34.22
N THR A 239 6.50 -6.12 32.91
CA THR A 239 7.85 -6.09 32.33
C THR A 239 8.45 -4.69 32.43
N VAL A 240 9.43 -4.52 33.32
CA VAL A 240 10.17 -3.26 33.46
C VAL A 240 11.16 -3.13 32.30
N THR A 241 10.73 -2.49 31.20
CA THR A 241 11.65 -2.13 30.11
C THR A 241 12.35 -0.83 30.45
N SER A 242 13.68 -0.86 30.58
CA SER A 242 14.50 0.35 30.80
C SER A 242 14.66 1.13 29.50
N GLY A 243 14.08 2.34 29.44
CA GLY A 243 14.42 3.36 28.45
C GLY A 243 13.68 3.30 27.10
N PRO A 244 13.76 4.38 26.30
CA PRO A 244 13.12 4.45 25.00
C PRO A 244 13.81 3.49 24.03
N LYS A 245 13.09 2.46 23.58
CA LYS A 245 13.50 1.60 22.46
C LYS A 245 13.46 2.43 21.18
N LEU A 246 14.57 3.06 20.82
CA LEU A 246 14.75 3.60 19.47
C LEU A 246 14.95 2.41 18.51
N ALA A 247 14.03 2.30 17.55
CA ALA A 247 13.94 1.39 16.41
C ALA A 247 15.18 0.56 16.01
N ASP A 248 15.08 -0.76 16.20
CA ASP A 248 15.14 -1.87 15.22
C ASP A 248 16.17 -1.94 14.05
N ALA A 249 17.17 -1.07 13.94
CA ALA A 249 18.21 -1.21 12.89
C ALA A 249 19.65 -1.01 13.37
N THR A 250 19.87 -0.49 14.58
CA THR A 250 21.20 -0.29 15.19
C THR A 250 21.53 -1.35 16.26
N HIS A 251 20.73 -2.41 16.35
CA HIS A 251 20.76 -3.31 17.50
C HIS A 251 21.77 -4.47 17.43
N GLU A 252 22.36 -4.80 16.28
CA GLU A 252 23.32 -5.91 16.24
C GLU A 252 24.62 -5.57 16.97
N ASP A 253 25.16 -4.36 16.76
CA ASP A 253 26.42 -3.94 17.38
C ASP A 253 26.23 -3.61 18.87
N GLU A 254 25.15 -2.92 19.23
CA GLU A 254 24.84 -2.63 20.64
C GLU A 254 24.45 -3.90 21.43
N ALA A 255 23.76 -4.86 20.81
CA ALA A 255 23.47 -6.15 21.47
C ALA A 255 24.76 -6.97 21.67
N ARG A 256 25.68 -6.98 20.70
CA ARG A 256 26.99 -7.63 20.85
C ARG A 256 27.79 -7.00 21.99
N GLU A 257 27.82 -5.67 22.08
CA GLU A 257 28.50 -4.98 23.19
C GLU A 257 27.89 -5.29 24.55
N LEU A 258 26.56 -5.39 24.64
CA LEU A 258 25.85 -5.75 25.88
C LEU A 258 26.10 -7.21 26.26
N ILE A 259 26.15 -8.12 25.30
CA ILE A 259 26.49 -9.53 25.52
C ILE A 259 27.96 -9.65 25.98
N GLU A 260 28.90 -8.89 25.41
CA GLU A 260 30.28 -8.87 25.87
C GLU A 260 30.43 -8.29 27.28
N LYS A 261 29.71 -7.21 27.60
CA LYS A 261 29.68 -6.64 28.95
C LYS A 261 29.06 -7.61 29.96
N GLN A 262 28.05 -8.38 29.57
CA GLN A 262 27.49 -9.44 30.41
C GLN A 262 28.44 -10.61 30.58
N LYS A 263 29.17 -11.03 29.54
CA LYS A 263 30.23 -12.06 29.63
C LYS A 263 31.35 -11.61 30.58
N LYS A 264 31.86 -10.38 30.44
CA LYS A 264 32.85 -9.79 31.35
C LYS A 264 32.38 -9.69 32.81
N LYS A 265 31.07 -9.51 33.03
CA LYS A 265 30.49 -9.54 34.38
C LYS A 265 30.27 -10.96 34.91
N GLN A 266 29.97 -11.92 34.02
CA GLN A 266 29.87 -13.35 34.35
C GLN A 266 31.22 -14.02 34.61
N GLU A 267 32.32 -13.46 34.10
CA GLU A 267 33.69 -13.90 34.44
C GLU A 267 34.01 -13.76 35.94
N GLY A 268 33.17 -13.06 36.70
CA GLY A 268 33.17 -13.11 38.17
C GLY A 268 34.35 -12.36 38.81
N LEU A 269 34.19 -11.99 40.07
CA LEU A 269 35.31 -11.48 40.86
C LEU A 269 36.23 -12.66 41.21
N GLU A 270 37.23 -12.90 40.38
CA GLU A 270 38.38 -13.70 40.82
C GLU A 270 39.10 -12.96 41.96
N ASP A 271 39.57 -13.71 42.95
CA ASP A 271 40.31 -13.25 44.15
C ASP A 271 39.46 -12.78 45.35
N PHE A 272 38.15 -13.07 45.39
CA PHE A 272 37.34 -12.72 46.56
C PHE A 272 37.63 -13.60 47.80
N TYR A 273 38.00 -14.87 47.60
CA TYR A 273 38.20 -15.80 48.72
C TYR A 273 39.67 -16.12 48.99
N ARG A 274 40.02 -16.25 50.29
CA ARG A 274 41.38 -16.61 50.74
C ARG A 274 41.88 -17.96 50.22
N PHE A 275 41.00 -18.87 49.82
CA PHE A 275 41.40 -20.15 49.23
C PHE A 275 41.88 -19.97 47.77
N GLN A 276 41.25 -19.10 46.98
CA GLN A 276 41.63 -18.80 45.59
C GLN A 276 43.05 -18.19 45.53
N SER A 277 43.35 -17.26 46.45
CA SER A 277 44.68 -16.67 46.55
C SER A 277 45.76 -17.65 47.03
N ARG A 278 45.40 -18.62 47.88
CA ARG A 278 46.31 -19.71 48.29
C ARG A 278 46.59 -20.66 47.12
N GLU A 279 45.58 -20.97 46.32
CA GLU A 279 45.69 -21.83 45.14
C GLU A 279 46.53 -21.17 44.04
N LYS A 280 46.26 -19.89 43.70
CA LYS A 280 47.09 -19.10 42.76
C LYS A 280 48.55 -18.96 43.20
N ARG A 281 48.84 -18.95 44.51
CA ARG A 281 50.23 -18.95 45.01
C ARG A 281 50.89 -20.31 44.86
N LYS A 282 50.16 -21.39 45.13
CA LYS A 282 50.65 -22.77 44.98
C LYS A 282 50.92 -23.11 43.51
N GLU A 283 50.04 -22.66 42.62
CA GLU A 283 50.19 -22.82 41.17
C GLU A 283 51.41 -22.05 40.64
N ARG A 284 51.58 -20.78 41.02
CA ARG A 284 52.80 -20.00 40.70
C ARG A 284 54.08 -20.66 41.19
N GLN A 285 54.06 -21.23 42.40
CA GLN A 285 55.20 -21.94 42.94
C GLN A 285 55.53 -23.22 42.12
N HIS A 286 54.50 -23.95 41.71
CA HIS A 286 54.64 -25.13 40.87
C HIS A 286 55.13 -24.79 39.45
N GLU A 287 54.66 -23.68 38.87
CA GLU A 287 55.11 -23.19 37.58
C GLU A 287 56.60 -22.78 37.60
N LEU A 288 57.04 -22.13 38.68
CA LEU A 288 58.45 -21.78 38.88
C LEU A 288 59.34 -23.03 39.02
N LEU A 289 58.89 -24.03 39.78
CA LEU A 289 59.58 -25.33 39.89
C LEU A 289 59.69 -26.01 38.53
N ARG A 290 58.60 -26.02 37.75
CA ARG A 290 58.58 -26.60 36.41
C ARG A 290 59.53 -25.87 35.46
N LYS A 291 59.52 -24.54 35.44
CA LYS A 291 60.46 -23.74 34.63
C LYS A 291 61.91 -23.99 35.04
N PHE A 292 62.17 -24.15 36.33
CA PHE A 292 63.51 -24.45 36.84
C PHE A 292 64.00 -25.84 36.42
N ASP A 293 63.14 -26.85 36.44
CA ASP A 293 63.47 -28.19 35.96
C ASP A 293 63.69 -28.22 34.44
N GLU A 294 62.87 -27.47 33.68
CA GLU A 294 63.05 -27.28 32.25
C GLU A 294 64.40 -26.61 31.93
N ASP A 295 64.79 -25.58 32.69
CA ASP A 295 66.07 -24.89 32.51
C ASP A 295 67.26 -25.75 32.94
N LYS A 296 67.13 -26.55 34.01
CA LYS A 296 68.13 -27.57 34.36
C LYS A 296 68.31 -28.60 33.24
N ARG A 297 67.21 -29.06 32.63
CA ARG A 297 67.26 -29.99 31.48
C ARG A 297 67.95 -29.35 30.28
N LYS A 298 67.59 -28.12 29.93
CA LYS A 298 68.27 -27.35 28.86
C LYS A 298 69.77 -27.19 29.12
N LEU A 299 70.16 -26.88 30.36
CA LEU A 299 71.57 -26.77 30.75
C LEU A 299 72.31 -28.11 30.67
N ALA A 300 71.67 -29.22 31.07
CA ALA A 300 72.23 -30.56 30.93
C ALA A 300 72.43 -30.93 29.45
N ASP A 301 71.46 -30.62 28.59
CA ASP A 301 71.54 -30.87 27.15
C ASP A 301 72.63 -30.00 26.47
N LEU A 302 72.77 -28.73 26.88
CA LEU A 302 73.86 -27.85 26.44
C LEU A 302 75.23 -28.38 26.88
N LYS A 303 75.37 -28.86 28.13
CA LYS A 303 76.62 -29.50 28.62
C LYS A 303 76.94 -30.77 27.85
N ARG A 304 75.95 -31.60 27.51
CA ARG A 304 76.12 -32.82 26.70
C ARG A 304 76.50 -32.51 25.24
N ARG A 305 75.98 -31.42 24.66
CA ARG A 305 76.35 -30.96 23.31
C ARG A 305 77.76 -30.37 23.27
N LYS A 306 78.21 -29.65 24.30
CA LYS A 306 79.55 -29.06 24.37
C LYS A 306 80.66 -30.10 24.61
N GLY A 307 80.32 -31.28 25.13
CA GLY A 307 81.25 -32.39 25.37
C GLY A 307 81.47 -33.36 24.20
N LYS A 308 80.89 -33.10 23.00
CA LYS A 308 81.07 -33.92 21.80
C LYS A 308 81.77 -33.15 20.66
N PHE A 309 82.87 -32.50 20.98
CA PHE A 309 83.84 -32.05 19.96
C PHE A 309 85.09 -32.92 20.13
N ALA A 310 85.20 -33.98 19.33
CA ALA A 310 86.45 -34.68 19.09
C ALA A 310 86.99 -34.13 17.76
N PRO A 311 88.17 -33.46 17.74
CA PRO A 311 88.78 -33.04 16.48
C PRO A 311 89.47 -34.23 15.80
N GLU A 312 89.15 -34.45 14.52
CA GLU A 312 90.11 -34.88 13.48
C GLU A 312 90.67 -33.63 12.79
#